data_AF-A0A357A749-F1
#
_entry.id   AF-A0A357A749-F1
#
_cell.length_a   1.000
_cell.length_b   1.000
_cell.length_c   1.000
_cell.angle_alpha   90.00
_cell.angle_beta   90.00
_cell.angle_gamma   90.00
#
_symmetry.space_group_name_H-M   'P 1'
#
loop_
_entity.id
_entity.type
_entity.pdbx_description
1 polymer ?
#
loop_
_entity_poly.entity_id
_entity_poly.type
_entity_poly.pdbx_seq_one_letter_code
_entity_poly.pdbx_strand_id
1 'polypeptide(L)'
;MTIPNHTVWNSLSQLLDEIEPCRIAQQHLESCNYNIQGYWDSKNQFYDRVTLLDSPTITLVNSAIGINQVNEKACPWIKLEFLLAPYNNSEDEEIGELILVLDAQLNIIDENWCLDLDSPVVVISENAECDRQIEPIRLT
;
A
#
# COMPACT_ATOMS: atom_id res chain seq x y z
N MET A 1 4.35 22.32 28.87
CA MET A 1 4.47 20.86 29.04
C MET A 1 5.12 20.36 27.76
N THR A 2 6.38 19.94 27.80
CA THR A 2 7.14 19.52 26.62
C THR A 2 6.81 18.05 26.36
N ILE A 3 6.06 17.81 25.29
CA ILE A 3 5.70 16.50 24.73
C ILE A 3 6.91 15.55 24.43
N PRO A 4 8.15 16.02 24.15
CA PRO A 4 9.26 15.16 23.73
C PRO A 4 9.68 14.01 24.68
N ASN A 5 9.27 14.03 25.96
CA ASN A 5 9.69 13.01 26.94
C ASN A 5 8.53 12.14 27.44
N HIS A 6 7.40 12.12 26.75
CA HIS A 6 6.27 11.29 27.17
C HIS A 6 6.53 9.81 26.84
N THR A 7 6.33 8.92 27.82
CA THR A 7 6.64 7.48 27.71
C THR A 7 6.02 6.82 26.48
N VAL A 8 4.80 7.25 26.09
CA VAL A 8 4.12 6.74 24.90
C VAL A 8 4.90 7.01 23.61
N TRP A 9 5.51 8.18 23.46
CA TRP A 9 6.31 8.50 22.26
C TRP A 9 7.60 7.70 22.20
N ASN A 10 8.26 7.50 23.36
CA ASN A 10 9.46 6.67 23.44
C ASN A 10 9.16 5.21 23.09
N SER A 11 8.05 4.66 23.60
CA SER A 11 7.64 3.30 23.27
C SER A 11 7.26 3.13 21.80
N LEU A 12 6.61 4.12 21.19
CA LEU A 12 6.30 4.09 19.76
C LEU A 12 7.57 4.18 18.90
N SER A 13 8.49 5.10 19.22
CA SER A 13 9.76 5.22 18.51
C SER A 13 10.57 3.93 18.60
N GLN A 14 10.64 3.31 19.79
CA GLN A 14 11.33 2.04 19.96
C GLN A 14 10.66 0.91 19.17
N LEU A 15 9.32 0.83 19.17
CA LEU A 15 8.60 -0.14 18.37
C LEU A 15 8.91 0.02 16.88
N LEU A 16 8.88 1.26 16.36
CA LEU A 16 9.19 1.54 14.95
C LEU A 16 10.65 1.18 14.61
N ASP A 17 11.60 1.46 15.49
CA ASP A 17 13.00 1.06 15.30
C ASP A 17 13.17 -0.47 15.28
N GLU A 18 12.41 -1.20 16.11
CA GLU A 18 12.48 -2.66 16.21
C GLU A 18 11.83 -3.38 15.02
N ILE A 19 10.73 -2.86 14.48
CA ILE A 19 9.99 -3.53 13.40
C ILE A 19 10.49 -3.18 12.00
N GLU A 20 11.33 -2.14 11.86
CA GLU A 20 11.87 -1.64 10.59
C GLU A 20 10.78 -1.48 9.49
N PRO A 21 9.87 -0.48 9.57
CA PRO A 21 8.70 -0.34 8.69
C PRO A 21 9.00 -0.46 7.19
N CYS A 22 10.08 0.17 6.70
CA CYS A 22 10.46 0.08 5.29
C CYS A 22 10.81 -1.36 4.87
N ARG A 23 11.38 -2.15 5.79
CA ARG A 23 11.65 -3.57 5.55
C ARG A 23 10.36 -4.39 5.46
N ILE A 24 9.35 -4.09 6.28
CA ILE A 24 8.03 -4.74 6.19
C ILE A 24 7.41 -4.47 4.81
N ALA A 25 7.39 -3.20 4.39
CA ALA A 25 6.87 -2.83 3.09
C ALA A 25 7.66 -3.52 1.95
N GLN A 26 8.99 -3.52 2.01
CA GLN A 26 9.83 -4.20 1.03
C GLN A 26 9.52 -5.70 0.93
N GLN A 27 9.42 -6.40 2.07
CA GLN A 27 9.10 -7.82 2.10
C GLN A 27 7.70 -8.11 1.53
N HIS A 28 6.73 -7.23 1.78
CA HIS A 28 5.40 -7.32 1.19
C HIS A 28 5.47 -7.21 -0.34
N LEU A 29 6.14 -6.18 -0.88
CA LEU A 29 6.30 -6.00 -2.32
C LEU A 29 7.01 -7.19 -2.98
N GLU A 30 8.05 -7.72 -2.35
CA GLU A 30 8.76 -8.90 -2.84
C GLU A 30 7.87 -10.14 -2.85
N SER A 31 7.04 -10.32 -1.81
CA SER A 31 6.16 -11.49 -1.70
C SER A 31 5.09 -11.56 -2.79
N CYS A 32 4.63 -10.40 -3.30
CA CYS A 32 3.67 -10.31 -4.40
C CYS A 32 4.34 -10.16 -5.77
N ASN A 33 5.68 -10.25 -5.85
CA ASN A 33 6.48 -9.95 -7.04
C ASN A 33 6.12 -8.59 -7.64
N TYR A 34 5.92 -7.57 -6.79
CA TYR A 34 5.56 -6.20 -7.17
C TYR A 34 4.24 -6.10 -7.94
N ASN A 35 3.35 -7.08 -7.82
CA ASN A 35 2.05 -7.09 -8.48
C ASN A 35 0.93 -6.73 -7.49
N ILE A 36 0.11 -5.78 -7.90
CA ILE A 36 -1.08 -5.34 -7.20
C ILE A 36 -2.27 -5.89 -7.99
N GLN A 37 -3.08 -6.73 -7.35
CA GLN A 37 -4.28 -7.30 -7.97
C GLN A 37 -5.51 -6.45 -7.62
N GLY A 38 -6.40 -6.22 -8.59
CA GLY A 38 -7.67 -5.56 -8.38
C GLY A 38 -7.55 -4.10 -7.94
N TYR A 39 -6.88 -3.29 -8.74
CA TYR A 39 -6.63 -1.88 -8.46
C TYR A 39 -7.76 -0.98 -8.96
N TRP A 40 -8.14 0.00 -8.15
CA TRP A 40 -9.08 1.06 -8.52
C TRP A 40 -8.34 2.40 -8.49
N ASP A 41 -8.43 3.16 -9.58
CA ASP A 41 -7.84 4.50 -9.61
C ASP A 41 -8.79 5.58 -9.05
N SER A 42 -8.30 6.81 -8.99
CA SER A 42 -9.06 7.98 -8.53
C SER A 42 -10.23 8.38 -9.45
N LYS A 43 -10.25 7.88 -10.69
CA LYS A 43 -11.34 8.08 -11.67
C LYS A 43 -12.34 6.92 -11.66
N ASN A 44 -12.23 6.00 -10.69
CA ASN A 44 -13.08 4.83 -10.53
C ASN A 44 -12.97 3.84 -11.72
N GLN A 45 -11.80 3.79 -12.35
CA GLN A 45 -11.42 2.78 -13.33
C GLN A 45 -10.76 1.58 -12.63
N PHE A 46 -11.19 0.38 -13.04
CA PHE A 46 -10.69 -0.87 -12.50
C PHE A 46 -9.61 -1.47 -13.40
N TYR A 47 -8.56 -1.98 -12.76
CA TYR A 47 -7.45 -2.68 -13.39
C TYR A 47 -7.24 -4.02 -12.70
N ASP A 48 -7.24 -5.11 -13.47
CA ASP A 48 -7.07 -6.46 -12.93
C ASP A 48 -5.71 -6.61 -12.24
N ARG A 49 -4.67 -6.04 -12.86
CA ARG A 49 -3.33 -6.03 -12.31
C ARG A 49 -2.54 -4.80 -12.72
N VAL A 50 -1.84 -4.26 -11.73
CA VAL A 50 -0.82 -3.22 -11.86
C VAL A 50 0.50 -3.80 -11.35
N THR A 51 1.59 -3.60 -12.08
CA THR A 51 2.92 -4.15 -11.76
C THR A 51 3.93 -3.01 -11.68
N LEU A 52 4.72 -2.97 -10.61
CA LEU A 52 5.91 -2.11 -10.54
C LEU A 52 7.08 -2.86 -11.19
N LEU A 53 7.72 -2.24 -12.18
CA LEU A 53 8.78 -2.88 -12.97
C LEU A 53 10.10 -3.04 -12.22
N ASP A 54 10.39 -2.10 -11.32
CA ASP A 54 11.60 -2.06 -10.53
C ASP A 54 11.26 -2.00 -9.03
N SER A 55 12.19 -2.46 -8.19
CA SER A 55 12.05 -2.30 -6.74
C SER A 55 12.08 -0.81 -6.39
N PRO A 56 11.00 -0.22 -5.86
CA PRO A 56 11.00 1.18 -5.51
C PRO A 56 11.87 1.43 -4.28
N THR A 57 12.34 2.67 -4.13
CA THR A 57 12.79 3.21 -2.85
C THR A 57 11.56 3.45 -1.98
N ILE A 58 11.57 2.93 -0.75
CA ILE A 58 10.45 3.02 0.18
C ILE A 58 10.82 3.93 1.35
N THR A 59 10.05 4.99 1.56
CA THR A 59 10.24 5.92 2.68
C THR A 59 8.99 5.94 3.55
N LEU A 60 9.13 5.68 4.85
CA LEU A 60 8.05 5.88 5.81
C LEU A 60 7.80 7.38 5.97
N VAL A 61 6.60 7.85 5.61
CA VAL A 61 6.23 9.27 5.71
C VAL A 61 5.30 9.53 6.90
N ASN A 62 4.53 8.53 7.31
CA ASN A 62 3.63 8.67 8.44
C ASN A 62 3.38 7.32 9.11
N SER A 63 3.06 7.36 10.40
CA SER A 63 2.66 6.18 11.17
C SER A 63 1.62 6.57 12.21
N ALA A 64 0.69 5.64 12.47
CA ALA A 64 -0.31 5.79 13.51
C ALA A 64 -0.52 4.46 14.22
N ILE A 65 -0.88 4.53 15.50
CA ILE A 65 -1.33 3.36 16.26
C ILE A 65 -2.76 3.59 16.72
N GLY A 66 -3.53 2.51 16.81
CA GLY A 66 -4.89 2.59 17.29
C GLY A 66 -5.36 1.29 17.88
N ILE A 67 -6.59 1.33 18.40
CA ILE A 67 -7.26 0.19 19.01
C ILE A 67 -8.69 0.18 18.52
N ASN A 68 -9.08 -0.88 17.83
CA ASN A 68 -10.48 -1.16 17.52
C ASN A 68 -11.12 -1.94 18.66
N GLN A 69 -12.42 -1.78 18.85
CA GLN A 69 -13.22 -2.61 19.76
C GLN A 69 -14.10 -3.53 18.92
N VAL A 70 -13.77 -4.82 18.88
CA VAL A 70 -14.53 -5.83 18.15
C VAL A 70 -15.07 -6.83 19.15
N ASN A 71 -16.40 -6.90 19.31
CA ASN A 71 -17.07 -7.78 20.28
C ASN A 71 -16.46 -7.67 21.71
N GLU A 72 -16.32 -6.43 22.20
CA GLU A 72 -15.74 -6.10 23.51
C GLU A 72 -14.24 -6.46 23.68
N LYS A 73 -13.57 -6.90 22.62
CA LYS A 73 -12.12 -7.14 22.62
C LYS A 73 -11.38 -5.96 21.98
N ALA A 74 -10.35 -5.50 22.69
CA ALA A 74 -9.39 -4.54 22.18
C ALA A 74 -8.49 -5.22 21.13
N CYS A 75 -8.53 -4.72 19.90
CA CYS A 75 -7.73 -5.17 18.77
C CYS A 75 -6.78 -4.02 18.37
N PRO A 76 -5.55 -3.99 18.91
CA PRO A 76 -4.57 -2.98 18.54
C PRO A 76 -4.12 -3.18 17.09
N TRP A 77 -3.79 -2.07 16.44
CA TRP A 77 -3.27 -2.03 15.08
C TRP A 77 -2.25 -0.91 14.92
N ILE A 78 -1.40 -1.04 13.91
CA ILE A 78 -0.48 0.01 13.45
C ILE A 78 -0.75 0.29 11.97
N LYS A 79 -0.83 1.57 11.62
CA LYS A 79 -0.91 2.06 10.25
C LYS A 79 0.45 2.63 9.88
N LEU A 80 0.97 2.24 8.74
CA LEU A 80 2.23 2.70 8.17
C LEU A 80 1.94 3.25 6.77
N GLU A 81 2.33 4.49 6.51
CA GLU A 81 2.15 5.15 5.23
C GLU A 81 3.53 5.38 4.62
N PHE A 82 3.69 4.90 3.38
CA PHE A 82 4.95 4.90 2.67
C PHE A 82 4.84 5.67 1.37
N LEU A 83 5.89 6.41 1.05
CA LEU A 83 6.12 6.97 -0.26
C LEU A 83 7.01 6.04 -1.07
N LEU A 84 6.63 5.81 -2.33
CA LEU A 84 7.35 4.97 -3.29
C LEU A 84 7.97 5.87 -4.37
N ALA A 85 9.28 5.73 -4.59
CA ALA A 85 10.01 6.43 -5.63
C ALA A 85 10.85 5.46 -6.47
N PRO A 86 11.20 5.76 -7.73
CA PRO A 86 12.08 4.91 -8.53
C PRO A 86 13.47 4.78 -7.89
N TYR A 87 14.11 3.62 -8.04
CA TYR A 87 15.43 3.33 -7.46
C TYR A 87 16.55 4.28 -7.95
N ASN A 88 16.45 4.80 -9.19
CA ASN A 88 17.53 5.49 -9.89
C ASN A 88 17.30 6.98 -10.19
N ASN A 89 16.17 7.58 -9.79
CA ASN A 89 15.88 8.97 -10.14
C ASN A 89 16.37 9.96 -9.06
N SER A 90 17.19 10.91 -9.50
CA SER A 90 17.67 12.07 -8.73
C SER A 90 16.71 13.26 -8.77
N GLU A 91 15.57 13.12 -9.45
CA GLU A 91 14.53 14.13 -9.58
C GLU A 91 13.20 13.54 -9.12
N ASP A 92 12.44 14.33 -8.36
CA ASP A 92 11.30 14.02 -7.50
C ASP A 92 10.07 13.39 -8.21
N GLU A 93 10.26 12.28 -8.92
CA GLU A 93 9.15 11.50 -9.46
C GLU A 93 8.71 10.46 -8.42
N GLU A 94 7.59 10.73 -7.75
CA GLU A 94 6.92 9.79 -6.87
C GLU A 94 6.12 8.80 -7.74
N ILE A 95 6.29 7.49 -7.49
CA ILE A 95 5.46 6.44 -8.11
C ILE A 95 4.08 6.43 -7.45
N GLY A 96 4.02 6.76 -6.17
CA GLY A 96 2.79 6.82 -5.40
C GLY A 96 2.98 6.46 -3.93
N GLU A 97 1.86 6.10 -3.30
CA GLU A 97 1.78 5.79 -1.88
C GLU A 97 1.27 4.39 -1.63
N LEU A 98 1.82 3.76 -0.59
CA LEU A 98 1.36 2.50 -0.02
C LEU A 98 0.99 2.71 1.45
N ILE A 99 -0.22 2.31 1.82
CA ILE A 99 -0.68 2.30 3.20
C ILE A 99 -0.90 0.86 3.63
N LEU A 100 -0.18 0.44 4.66
CA LEU A 100 -0.37 -0.85 5.31
C LEU A 100 -0.98 -0.66 6.69
N VAL A 101 -2.04 -1.39 6.99
CA VAL A 101 -2.57 -1.54 8.34
C VAL A 101 -2.27 -2.96 8.81
N LEU A 102 -1.57 -3.05 9.94
CA LEU A 102 -1.13 -4.31 10.52
C LEU A 102 -1.82 -4.55 11.87
N ASP A 103 -2.09 -5.82 12.18
CA ASP A 103 -2.50 -6.23 13.53
C ASP A 103 -1.32 -6.28 14.52
N ALA A 104 -1.58 -6.63 15.78
CA ALA A 104 -0.55 -6.77 16.81
C ALA A 104 0.47 -7.89 16.54
N GLN A 105 0.22 -8.78 15.59
CA GLN A 105 1.12 -9.84 15.15
C GLN A 105 1.87 -9.44 13.86
N LEU A 106 1.71 -8.19 13.41
CA LEU A 106 2.23 -7.65 12.15
C LEU A 106 1.68 -8.33 10.89
N ASN A 107 0.50 -8.95 10.96
CA ASN A 107 -0.19 -9.39 9.75
C ASN A 107 -0.89 -8.21 9.10
N ILE A 108 -0.83 -8.13 7.77
CA ILE A 108 -1.58 -7.15 6.99
C ILE A 108 -3.07 -7.45 7.10
N ILE A 109 -3.83 -6.49 7.62
CA ILE A 109 -5.29 -6.55 7.75
C ILE A 109 -6.02 -5.60 6.81
N ASP A 110 -5.33 -4.55 6.35
CA ASP A 110 -5.82 -3.65 5.31
C ASP A 110 -4.63 -3.08 4.52
N GLU A 111 -4.87 -2.84 3.24
CA GLU A 111 -3.86 -2.42 2.27
C GLU A 111 -4.51 -1.46 1.29
N ASN A 112 -3.95 -0.26 1.17
CA ASN A 112 -4.45 0.76 0.25
C ASN A 112 -3.31 1.32 -0.60
N TRP A 113 -3.62 1.56 -1.87
CA TRP A 113 -2.67 2.02 -2.88
C TRP A 113 -3.15 3.30 -3.53
N CYS A 114 -2.22 4.20 -3.81
CA CYS A 114 -2.44 5.35 -4.69
C CYS A 114 -1.23 5.50 -5.60
N LEU A 115 -1.31 4.98 -6.82
CA LEU A 115 -0.22 4.99 -7.78
C LEU A 115 -0.45 6.00 -8.90
N ASP A 116 0.63 6.63 -9.34
CA ASP A 116 0.70 7.30 -10.63
C ASP A 116 0.79 6.24 -11.74
N LEU A 117 -0.35 6.00 -12.38
CA LEU A 117 -0.46 5.04 -13.48
C LEU A 117 0.18 5.50 -14.78
N ASP A 118 0.50 6.80 -14.91
CA ASP A 118 1.20 7.35 -16.06
C ASP A 118 2.74 7.21 -15.89
N SER A 119 3.20 6.76 -14.73
CA SER A 119 4.61 6.54 -14.42
C SER A 119 5.22 5.44 -15.31
N PRO A 120 6.43 5.65 -15.88
CA PRO A 120 7.07 4.68 -16.78
C PRO A 120 7.48 3.37 -16.11
N VAL A 121 7.52 3.33 -14.77
CA VAL A 121 7.85 2.13 -13.99
C VAL A 121 6.61 1.37 -13.53
N VAL A 122 5.42 1.81 -13.94
CA VAL A 122 4.13 1.16 -13.66
C VAL A 122 3.59 0.57 -14.95
N VAL A 123 3.26 -0.72 -14.93
CA VAL A 123 2.64 -1.41 -16.06
C VAL A 123 1.27 -1.93 -15.67
N ILE A 124 0.30 -1.63 -16.51
CA ILE A 124 -1.08 -2.09 -16.39
C ILE A 124 -1.26 -3.26 -17.36
N SER A 125 -1.73 -4.38 -16.84
CA SER A 125 -2.30 -5.43 -17.69
C SER A 125 -3.82 -5.33 -17.64
N GLU A 126 -4.40 -4.76 -18.68
CA GLU A 126 -5.85 -4.80 -18.87
C GLU A 126 -6.25 -6.22 -19.33
N ASN A 127 -7.32 -6.76 -18.76
CA ASN A 127 -7.91 -7.98 -19.30
C ASN A 127 -8.43 -7.69 -20.73
N ALA A 128 -7.91 -8.41 -21.71
CA ALA A 128 -8.40 -8.44 -23.10
C ALA A 128 -9.84 -9.02 -23.23
N GLU A 129 -10.61 -9.11 -22.14
CA GLU A 129 -11.91 -9.76 -22.09
C GLU A 129 -13.09 -8.82 -21.79
N CYS A 130 -12.88 -7.50 -21.72
CA CYS A 130 -13.96 -6.52 -21.70
C CYS A 130 -14.39 -6.05 -23.11
N ASP A 131 -14.10 -6.85 -24.14
CA ASP A 131 -14.50 -6.59 -25.55
C ASP A 131 -15.29 -7.77 -26.16
N ARG A 132 -15.81 -8.69 -25.34
CA ARG A 132 -16.84 -9.63 -25.84
C ARG A 132 -18.15 -8.89 -25.95
N GLN A 133 -18.34 -8.32 -27.14
CA GLN A 133 -19.61 -7.86 -27.70
C GLN A 133 -20.78 -8.67 -27.13
N ILE A 134 -21.65 -8.00 -26.38
CA ILE A 134 -23.00 -8.51 -26.15
C ILE A 134 -23.68 -8.49 -27.52
N GLU A 135 -23.61 -9.61 -28.26
CA GLU A 135 -24.46 -9.80 -29.42
C GLU A 135 -25.93 -9.74 -28.93
N PRO A 136 -26.80 -8.94 -29.56
CA PRO A 136 -28.20 -8.95 -29.21
C PRO A 136 -28.77 -10.33 -29.53
N ILE A 137 -29.34 -10.97 -28.51
CA ILE A 137 -30.09 -12.22 -28.65
C ILE A 137 -31.15 -11.99 -29.75
N ARG A 138 -30.93 -12.58 -30.92
CA ARG A 138 -31.97 -12.65 -31.95
C ARG A 138 -32.97 -13.70 -31.54
N LEU A 139 -34.11 -13.24 -31.03
CA LEU A 139 -35.30 -14.08 -30.90
C LEU A 139 -35.82 -14.37 -32.31
N THR A 140 -35.69 -15.62 -32.76
CA THR A 140 -36.47 -16.21 -33.85
C THR A 140 -37.37 -17.28 -33.30
#